data_AF-A0A960T1W3-F1
#
_entry.id   AF-A0A960T1W3-F1
#
_cell.length_a   1.000
_cell.length_b   1.000
_cell.length_c   1.000
_cell.angle_alpha   90.00
_cell.angle_beta   90.00
_cell.angle_gamma   90.00
#
_symmetry.space_group_name_H-M   'P 1'
#
loop_
_entity.id
_entity.type
_entity.pdbx_description
1 polymer ?
#
loop_
_entity_poly.entity_id
_entity_poly.type
_entity_poly.pdbx_seq_one_letter_code
_entity_poly.pdbx_strand_id
1 'polypeptide(L)'
;EYLMTLGFDPAAGKYIGTWVDSMTGLLWKYTGSVDETGRILTLEAEGPSPMNPEKTTKFHDVTEFKSDDHRVFTSSVLGEEGKWVVMARGEAKRTK
;
A
#
# COMPACT_ATOMS: atom_id res chain seq x y z
N GLU A 1 12.25 -8.77 7.67
CA GLU A 1 12.73 -8.00 6.48
C GLU A 1 11.59 -7.92 5.48
N TYR A 2 11.56 -6.89 4.62
CA TYR A 2 10.55 -6.75 3.57
C TYR A 2 11.20 -6.28 2.26
N LEU A 3 10.58 -6.62 1.14
CA LEU A 3 10.96 -6.13 -0.18
C LEU A 3 9.69 -5.73 -0.92
N MET A 4 9.68 -4.50 -1.44
CA MET A 4 8.63 -3.99 -2.31
C MET A 4 9.21 -3.68 -3.69
N THR A 5 8.56 -4.18 -4.73
CA THR A 5 8.82 -3.81 -6.12
C THR A 5 7.63 -3.04 -6.65
N LEU A 6 7.85 -1.90 -7.30
CA LEU A 6 6.79 -1.09 -7.89
C LEU A 6 7.19 -0.70 -9.31
N GLY A 7 6.24 -0.80 -10.24
CA GLY A 7 6.37 -0.37 -11.62
C GLY A 7 5.07 0.27 -12.12
N PHE A 8 5.12 0.82 -13.33
CA PHE A 8 3.95 1.38 -14.01
C PHE A 8 3.64 0.53 -15.24
N ASP A 9 2.40 0.09 -15.38
CA ASP A 9 1.87 -0.58 -16.57
C ASP A 9 1.20 0.48 -17.47
N PRO A 10 1.82 0.86 -18.61
CA PRO A 10 1.26 1.87 -19.50
C PRO A 10 -0.02 1.42 -20.21
N ALA A 11 -0.24 0.10 -20.39
CA ALA A 11 -1.43 -0.41 -21.05
C ALA A 11 -2.65 -0.31 -20.14
N ALA A 12 -2.47 -0.59 -18.83
CA ALA A 12 -3.51 -0.44 -17.82
C ALA A 12 -3.64 1.00 -17.29
N GLY A 13 -2.60 1.83 -17.47
CA GLY A 13 -2.53 3.16 -16.86
C GLY A 13 -2.49 3.10 -15.33
N LYS A 14 -1.87 2.05 -14.77
CA LYS A 14 -1.86 1.75 -13.34
C LYS A 14 -0.46 1.45 -12.84
N TYR A 15 -0.20 1.78 -11.58
CA TYR A 15 0.95 1.26 -10.87
C TYR A 15 0.67 -0.18 -10.45
N ILE A 16 1.64 -1.05 -10.64
CA ILE A 16 1.59 -2.46 -10.23
C ILE A 16 2.80 -2.77 -9.38
N GLY A 17 2.63 -3.63 -8.40
CA GLY A 17 3.72 -3.96 -7.50
C GLY A 17 3.57 -5.29 -6.80
N THR A 18 4.65 -5.71 -6.17
CA THR A 18 4.62 -6.83 -5.23
C THR A 18 5.30 -6.45 -3.93
N TRP A 19 4.81 -7.05 -2.86
CA TRP A 19 5.44 -6.97 -1.55
C TRP A 19 5.59 -8.38 -1.00
N VAL A 20 6.76 -8.64 -0.44
CA VAL A 20 7.04 -9.83 0.35
C VAL A 20 7.62 -9.42 1.69
N ASP A 21 7.18 -10.07 2.76
CA ASP A 21 7.73 -9.90 4.09
C ASP A 21 7.80 -11.22 4.84
N SER A 22 8.55 -11.21 5.95
CA SER A 22 8.75 -12.37 6.81
C SER A 22 7.59 -12.67 7.78
N MET A 23 6.55 -11.83 7.83
CA MET A 23 5.47 -11.90 8.83
C MET A 23 4.21 -12.55 8.29
N THR A 24 3.88 -12.34 7.02
CA THR A 24 2.60 -12.72 6.41
C THR A 24 2.71 -13.95 5.50
N GLY A 25 3.94 -14.33 5.09
CA GLY A 25 4.19 -15.51 4.23
C GLY A 25 3.56 -15.40 2.83
N LEU A 26 3.07 -14.22 2.44
CA LEU A 26 2.31 -14.00 1.22
C LEU A 26 3.06 -13.11 0.23
N LEU A 27 2.87 -13.40 -1.06
CA LEU A 27 3.21 -12.49 -2.14
C LEU A 27 2.02 -11.56 -2.39
N TRP A 28 2.07 -10.37 -1.79
CA TRP A 28 1.07 -9.34 -2.01
C TRP A 28 1.21 -8.79 -3.42
N LYS A 29 0.09 -8.62 -4.10
CA LYS A 29 0.03 -8.00 -5.42
C LYS A 29 -0.74 -6.70 -5.29
N TYR A 30 -0.11 -5.62 -5.73
CA TYR A 30 -0.67 -4.29 -5.67
C TYR A 30 -1.09 -3.81 -7.05
N THR A 31 -2.21 -3.10 -7.07
CA THR A 31 -2.61 -2.25 -8.19
C THR A 31 -2.97 -0.88 -7.66
N GLY A 32 -2.63 0.18 -8.37
CA GLY A 32 -2.87 1.52 -7.86
C GLY A 32 -2.74 2.62 -8.89
N SER A 33 -2.91 3.84 -8.41
CA SER A 33 -2.81 5.05 -9.23
C SER A 33 -2.28 6.20 -8.38
N VAL A 34 -1.70 7.17 -9.07
CA VAL A 34 -1.38 8.47 -8.49
C VAL A 34 -2.55 9.41 -8.79
N ASP A 35 -2.85 10.29 -7.86
CA ASP A 35 -3.84 11.35 -8.05
C ASP A 35 -3.42 12.37 -9.13
N GLU A 36 -4.35 13.24 -9.52
CA GLU A 36 -4.09 14.27 -10.55
C GLU A 36 -2.95 15.23 -10.19
N THR A 37 -2.67 15.39 -8.89
CA THR A 37 -1.58 16.27 -8.43
C THR A 37 -0.21 15.63 -8.52
N GLY A 38 -0.12 14.30 -8.72
CA GLY A 38 1.14 13.58 -8.74
C GLY A 38 1.70 13.29 -7.33
N ARG A 39 0.95 13.56 -6.26
CA ARG A 39 1.47 13.57 -4.88
C ARG A 39 0.90 12.47 -3.98
N ILE A 40 -0.16 11.80 -4.40
CA ILE A 40 -0.79 10.75 -3.61
C ILE A 40 -0.80 9.47 -4.44
N LEU A 41 0.11 8.55 -4.13
CA LEU A 41 0.07 7.19 -4.66
C LEU A 41 -0.81 6.35 -3.75
N THR A 42 -1.88 5.77 -4.30
CA THR A 42 -2.73 4.80 -3.61
C THR A 42 -2.52 3.44 -4.24
N LEU A 43 -2.11 2.46 -3.43
CA LEU A 43 -1.97 1.06 -3.80
C LEU A 43 -3.02 0.23 -3.08
N GLU A 44 -3.67 -0.68 -3.80
CA GLU A 44 -4.66 -1.60 -3.28
C GLU A 44 -4.16 -3.04 -3.39
N ALA A 45 -4.38 -3.85 -2.37
CA ALA A 45 -4.09 -5.28 -2.36
C ALA A 45 -5.15 -6.07 -1.59
N GLU A 46 -5.17 -7.38 -1.80
CA GLU A 46 -6.01 -8.32 -1.05
C GLU A 46 -5.13 -9.30 -0.28
N GLY A 47 -5.50 -9.57 0.97
CA GLY A 47 -4.80 -10.53 1.82
C GLY A 47 -5.58 -10.90 3.08
N PRO A 48 -5.02 -11.72 3.98
CA PRO A 48 -5.71 -12.24 5.15
C PRO A 48 -6.18 -11.10 6.06
N SER A 49 -7.42 -11.20 6.53
CA SER A 49 -7.95 -10.25 7.49
C SER A 49 -7.22 -10.43 8.83
N PRO A 50 -6.70 -9.34 9.43
CA PRO A 50 -6.13 -9.39 10.77
C PRO A 50 -7.17 -9.82 11.83
N MET A 51 -8.47 -9.62 11.55
CA MET A 51 -9.57 -9.98 12.45
C MET A 51 -10.02 -11.43 12.29
N ASN A 52 -9.88 -11.99 11.08
CA ASN A 52 -10.25 -13.36 10.79
C ASN A 52 -9.28 -13.93 9.73
N PRO A 53 -8.24 -14.69 10.13
CA PRO A 53 -7.24 -15.22 9.21
C PRO A 53 -7.78 -16.13 8.11
N GLU A 54 -8.99 -16.68 8.24
CA GLU A 54 -9.61 -17.52 7.21
C GLU A 54 -10.25 -16.70 6.07
N LYS A 55 -10.42 -15.39 6.26
CA LYS A 55 -11.02 -14.49 5.28
C LYS A 55 -9.95 -13.60 4.65
N THR A 56 -10.13 -13.30 3.37
CA THR A 56 -9.42 -12.21 2.70
C THR A 56 -10.18 -10.90 2.85
N THR A 57 -9.44 -9.80 2.96
CA THR A 57 -9.95 -8.43 2.95
C THR A 57 -9.05 -7.54 2.11
N LYS A 58 -9.51 -6.31 1.86
CA LYS A 58 -8.78 -5.30 1.09
C LYS A 58 -7.90 -4.45 1.98
N PHE A 59 -6.76 -4.06 1.43
CA PHE A 59 -5.79 -3.17 2.04
C PHE A 59 -5.54 -1.98 1.12
N HIS A 60 -5.39 -0.79 1.73
CA HIS A 60 -5.04 0.45 1.08
C HIS A 60 -3.74 0.99 1.67
N ASP A 61 -2.73 1.08 0.83
CA ASP A 61 -1.44 1.65 1.14
C ASP A 61 -1.27 2.97 0.39
N VAL A 62 -1.34 4.07 1.13
CA VAL A 62 -1.26 5.43 0.61
C VAL A 62 0.11 6.00 0.92
N THR A 63 0.81 6.46 -0.11
CA THR A 63 2.04 7.23 0.02
C THR A 63 1.79 8.66 -0.44
N GLU A 64 1.91 9.60 0.50
CA GLU A 64 1.86 11.03 0.22
C GLU A 64 3.28 11.60 0.11
N PHE A 65 3.60 12.18 -1.05
CA PHE A 65 4.86 12.86 -1.32
C PHE A 65 4.76 14.32 -0.85
N LYS A 66 5.19 14.59 0.39
CA LYS A 66 5.18 15.93 0.99
C LYS A 66 6.23 16.85 0.37
N SER A 67 7.39 16.30 0.05
CA SER A 67 8.50 16.95 -0.66
C SER A 67 9.36 15.88 -1.35
N ASP A 68 10.39 16.30 -2.07
CA ASP A 68 11.34 15.39 -2.71
C ASP A 68 12.01 14.43 -1.72
N ASP A 69 12.16 14.84 -0.47
CA ASP A 69 12.85 14.10 0.59
C ASP A 69 11.93 13.62 1.70
N HIS A 70 10.64 13.99 1.74
CA HIS A 70 9.70 13.60 2.80
C HIS A 70 8.47 12.90 2.23
N ARG A 71 8.21 11.69 2.74
CA ARG A 71 7.06 10.88 2.38
C ARG A 71 6.34 10.43 3.63
N VAL A 72 5.02 10.41 3.56
CA VAL A 72 4.16 9.87 4.60
C VAL A 72 3.44 8.64 4.05
N PHE A 73 3.60 7.52 4.72
CA PHE A 73 2.97 6.26 4.39
C PHE A 73 1.82 5.98 5.36
N THR A 74 0.67 5.56 4.86
CA THR A 74 -0.48 5.14 5.66
C THR A 74 -1.03 3.85 5.09
N SER A 75 -1.02 2.78 5.89
CA SER A 75 -1.61 1.49 5.56
C SER A 75 -2.94 1.33 6.30
N SER A 76 -3.98 0.91 5.59
CA SER A 76 -5.32 0.71 6.13
C SER A 76 -5.91 -0.61 5.65
N VAL A 77 -6.76 -1.22 6.46
CA VAL A 77 -7.49 -2.44 6.14
C VAL A 77 -8.99 -2.15 6.09
N LEU A 78 -9.72 -2.80 5.18
CA LEU A 78 -11.17 -2.71 5.11
C LEU A 78 -11.78 -3.57 6.24
N GLY A 79 -12.39 -2.90 7.21
CA GLY A 79 -13.10 -3.55 8.32
C GLY A 79 -14.44 -4.13 7.92
N GLU A 80 -15.06 -4.92 8.81
CA GLU A 80 -16.32 -5.63 8.54
C GLU A 80 -17.50 -4.69 8.27
N GLU A 81 -17.46 -3.45 8.77
CA GLU A 81 -18.46 -2.41 8.50
C GLU A 81 -18.24 -1.67 7.16
N GLY A 82 -17.28 -2.11 6.33
CA GLY A 82 -16.92 -1.43 5.08
C GLY A 82 -16.15 -0.11 5.29
N LYS A 83 -15.66 0.14 6.50
CA LYS A 83 -14.84 1.32 6.84
C LYS A 83 -13.36 0.95 6.82
N TRP A 84 -12.54 1.83 6.26
CA TRP A 84 -11.09 1.72 6.33
C TRP A 84 -10.59 2.01 7.74
N VAL A 85 -9.80 1.10 8.29
CA VAL A 85 -9.15 1.23 9.59
C VAL A 85 -7.65 1.34 9.37
N VAL A 86 -7.05 2.43 9.85
CA VAL A 86 -5.60 2.65 9.75
C VAL A 86 -4.87 1.64 10.64
N MET A 87 -4.00 0.85 10.03
CA MET A 87 -3.19 -0.16 10.71
C MET A 87 -1.80 0.37 11.07
N ALA A 88 -1.20 1.13 10.15
CA ALA A 88 0.13 1.67 10.33
C ALA A 88 0.25 3.03 9.66
N ARG A 89 1.05 3.90 10.27
CA ARG A 89 1.48 5.16 9.68
C ARG A 89 2.97 5.32 9.92
N GLY A 90 3.69 5.70 8.88
CA GLY A 90 5.12 5.92 8.93
C GLY A 90 5.51 7.17 8.17
N GLU A 91 6.64 7.74 8.53
CA GLU A 91 7.24 8.85 7.78
C GLU A 91 8.65 8.46 7.38
N ALA A 92 9.00 8.75 6.13
CA ALA A 92 10.33 8.51 5.60
C ALA A 92 10.93 9.85 5.18
N LYS A 93 12.11 10.17 5.72
CA LYS A 93 12.91 11.30 5.27
C LYS A 93 14.22 10.82 4.67
N ARG A 94 14.52 11.22 3.43
CA ARG A 94 15.81 10.91 2.80
C ARG A 94 16.89 11.79 3.42
N THR A 95 17.85 11.17 4.11
CA THR A 95 19.09 11.82 4.56
C THR A 95 20.17 11.66 3.49
N LYS A 96 20.95 12.73 3.25
CA LYS A 96 22.15 12.67 2.39
C LYS A 96 23.31 12.03 3.12
#